data_AF-A0AAV4DH27-F1
#
_entry.id   AF-A0AAV4DH27-F1
#
_cell.length_a   1.000
_cell.length_b   1.000
_cell.length_c   1.000
_cell.angle_alpha   90.00
_cell.angle_beta   90.00
_cell.angle_gamma   90.00
#
_symmetry.space_group_name_H-M   'P 1'
#
loop_
_entity.id
_entity.type
_entity.pdbx_description
1 polymer ?
#
loop_
_entity_poly.entity_id
_entity_poly.type
_entity_poly.pdbx_seq_one_letter_code
_entity_poly.pdbx_strand_id
1 'polypeptide(L)'
;MLDPDLWYQYERIKHSYANILFKWGLLNERRQVLKHTVAAEADIKGIEVNVTCWNCSREVRGAQCTECSYPALQCSICHIGVRGAANMCIACGHGGHLAHLMEWFKEYDVCPTGCGCHCLQENIF
;
A
#
# COMPACT_ATOMS: atom_id res chain seq x y z
N MET A 1 -1.84 -20.29 -37.34
CA MET A 1 -0.91 -19.53 -36.46
C MET A 1 -1.54 -18.15 -36.28
N LEU A 2 -1.60 -17.62 -35.05
CA LEU A 2 -2.13 -16.26 -34.84
C LEU A 2 -1.18 -15.23 -35.46
N ASP A 3 -1.73 -14.06 -35.81
CA ASP A 3 -0.98 -12.95 -36.39
C ASP A 3 0.07 -12.40 -35.38
N PRO A 4 1.38 -12.50 -35.68
CA PRO A 4 2.41 -11.99 -34.78
C PRO A 4 2.30 -10.49 -34.47
N ASP A 5 1.77 -9.69 -35.40
CA ASP A 5 1.65 -8.24 -35.25
C ASP A 5 0.59 -7.84 -34.20
N LEU A 6 -0.29 -8.77 -33.84
CA LEU A 6 -1.36 -8.59 -32.86
C LEU A 6 -1.00 -9.12 -31.46
N TRP A 7 0.25 -9.53 -31.23
CA TRP A 7 0.73 -10.11 -29.98
C TRP A 7 0.29 -9.33 -28.72
N TYR A 8 0.51 -8.02 -28.71
CA TYR A 8 0.17 -7.17 -27.57
C TYR A 8 -1.34 -7.18 -27.25
N GLN A 9 -2.18 -7.20 -28.30
CA GLN A 9 -3.63 -7.25 -28.14
C GLN A 9 -4.06 -8.60 -27.55
N TYR A 10 -3.45 -9.69 -27.99
CA TYR A 10 -3.71 -11.02 -27.45
C TYR A 10 -3.32 -11.13 -25.97
N GLU A 11 -2.15 -10.60 -25.59
CA GLU A 11 -1.73 -10.57 -24.19
C GLU A 11 -2.69 -9.75 -23.32
N ARG A 12 -3.12 -8.59 -23.81
CA ARG A 12 -4.10 -7.76 -23.10
C ARG A 12 -5.43 -8.49 -22.91
N ILE A 13 -5.92 -9.19 -23.93
CA ILE A 13 -7.16 -9.97 -23.85
C ILE A 13 -7.05 -11.09 -22.80
N LYS A 14 -5.93 -11.83 -22.78
CA LYS A 14 -5.68 -12.87 -21.77
C LYS A 14 -5.73 -12.31 -20.34
N HIS A 15 -5.07 -11.17 -20.10
CA HIS A 15 -5.08 -10.48 -18.81
C HIS A 15 -6.49 -9.99 -18.41
N SER A 16 -7.22 -9.35 -19.34
CA SER A 16 -8.59 -8.91 -19.08
C SER A 16 -9.52 -10.09 -18.76
N TYR A 17 -9.39 -11.19 -19.50
CA TYR A 17 -10.18 -12.40 -19.26
C TYR A 17 -9.85 -13.04 -17.91
N ALA A 18 -8.56 -13.13 -17.55
CA ALA A 18 -8.13 -13.62 -16.24
C ALA A 18 -8.71 -12.77 -15.07
N ASN A 19 -8.84 -11.45 -15.26
CA ASN A 19 -9.47 -10.56 -14.26
C ASN A 19 -10.99 -10.80 -14.14
N ILE A 20 -11.68 -11.07 -15.24
CA ILE A 20 -13.11 -11.42 -15.19
C ILE A 20 -13.31 -12.74 -14.44
N LEU A 21 -12.51 -13.77 -14.76
CA LEU A 21 -12.55 -15.06 -14.07
C LEU A 21 -12.28 -14.92 -12.57
N PHE A 22 -11.34 -14.05 -12.18
CA PHE A 22 -11.10 -13.71 -10.78
C PHE A 22 -12.35 -13.16 -10.09
N LYS A 23 -13.00 -12.16 -10.70
CA LYS A 23 -14.21 -11.52 -10.16
C LYS A 23 -15.39 -12.47 -10.03
N TRP A 24 -15.44 -13.52 -10.86
CA TRP A 24 -16.47 -14.57 -10.79
C TRP A 24 -16.12 -15.74 -9.87
N GLY A 25 -14.96 -15.73 -9.21
CA GLY A 25 -14.52 -16.83 -8.33
C GLY A 25 -14.06 -18.08 -9.08
N LEU A 26 -13.88 -18.02 -10.40
CA LEU A 26 -13.43 -19.12 -11.26
C LEU A 26 -11.89 -19.21 -11.26
N LEU A 27 -11.33 -19.58 -10.10
CA LEU A 27 -9.90 -19.49 -9.83
C LEU A 27 -9.06 -20.52 -10.60
N ASN A 28 -9.61 -21.71 -10.88
CA ASN A 28 -8.88 -22.74 -11.61
C ASN A 28 -8.74 -22.38 -13.11
N GLU A 29 -9.81 -21.87 -13.69
CA GLU A 29 -9.89 -21.38 -15.07
C GLU A 29 -8.94 -20.19 -15.24
N ARG A 30 -8.98 -19.23 -14.30
CA ARG A 30 -8.04 -18.12 -14.26
C ARG A 30 -6.59 -18.61 -14.28
N ARG A 31 -6.26 -19.60 -13.45
CA ARG A 31 -4.91 -20.17 -13.39
C ARG A 31 -4.49 -20.76 -14.73
N GLN A 32 -5.37 -21.47 -15.43
CA GLN A 32 -5.05 -22.04 -16.75
C GLN A 32 -4.75 -20.94 -17.77
N VAL A 33 -5.51 -19.84 -17.77
CA VAL A 33 -5.25 -18.68 -18.65
C VAL A 33 -3.90 -18.04 -18.33
N LEU A 34 -3.62 -17.81 -17.04
CA LEU A 34 -2.38 -17.16 -16.60
C LEU A 34 -1.12 -17.97 -16.93
N LYS A 35 -1.18 -19.30 -17.00
CA LYS A 35 -0.05 -20.15 -17.47
C LYS A 35 0.38 -19.83 -18.91
N HIS A 36 -0.52 -19.28 -19.71
CA HIS A 36 -0.30 -18.97 -21.13
C HIS A 36 -0.24 -17.47 -21.41
N THR A 37 -0.08 -16.66 -20.36
CA THR A 37 0.06 -15.22 -20.45
C THR A 37 1.51 -14.88 -20.12
N VAL A 38 2.09 -13.87 -20.78
CA VAL A 38 3.39 -13.33 -20.36
C VAL A 38 3.24 -12.88 -18.92
N ALA A 39 4.14 -13.35 -18.05
CA ALA A 39 4.23 -12.81 -16.70
C ALA A 39 4.39 -11.30 -16.88
N ALA A 40 3.38 -10.54 -16.46
CA ALA A 40 3.59 -9.12 -16.30
C ALA A 40 4.73 -9.04 -15.29
N GLU A 41 5.93 -8.65 -15.74
CA GLU A 41 6.83 -7.89 -14.89
C GLU A 41 5.96 -6.72 -14.48
N ALA A 42 5.31 -6.88 -13.33
CA ALA A 42 4.49 -5.84 -12.80
C ALA A 42 5.51 -4.75 -12.49
N ASP A 43 5.63 -3.80 -13.41
CA ASP A 43 6.15 -2.47 -13.14
C ASP A 43 5.15 -1.86 -12.16
N ILE A 44 5.14 -2.41 -10.94
CA ILE A 44 4.47 -1.87 -9.79
C ILE A 44 5.30 -0.62 -9.49
N LYS A 45 5.03 0.45 -10.23
CA LYS A 45 5.32 1.80 -9.79
C LYS A 45 4.45 2.05 -8.57
N GLY A 46 4.82 1.41 -7.47
CA GLY A 46 4.21 1.61 -6.17
C GLY A 46 4.48 3.04 -5.74
N ILE A 47 3.59 3.57 -4.92
CA ILE A 47 3.87 4.82 -4.21
C ILE A 47 4.98 4.49 -3.21
N GLU A 48 6.19 5.03 -3.45
CA GLU A 48 7.25 4.98 -2.46
C GLU A 48 6.98 6.04 -1.40
N VAL A 49 6.63 5.58 -0.21
CA VAL A 49 6.51 6.46 0.95
C VAL A 49 7.88 6.56 1.61
N ASN A 50 8.50 7.74 1.50
CA ASN A 50 9.70 8.06 2.25
C ASN A 50 9.30 8.70 3.57
N VAL A 51 9.75 8.12 4.68
CA VAL A 51 9.57 8.69 6.03
C VAL A 51 10.92 8.94 6.68
N THR A 52 10.98 9.94 7.54
CA THR A 52 12.19 10.28 8.28
C THR A 52 12.23 9.51 9.59
N CYS A 53 13.37 8.88 9.89
CA CYS A 53 13.54 8.18 11.15
C CYS A 53 13.44 9.16 12.33
N TRP A 54 12.51 8.93 13.25
CA TRP A 54 12.34 9.77 14.43
C TRP A 54 13.55 9.79 15.38
N ASN A 55 14.40 8.76 15.34
CA ASN A 55 15.58 8.66 16.23
C ASN A 55 16.84 9.30 15.63
N CYS A 56 17.14 9.07 14.34
CA CYS A 56 18.39 9.54 13.71
C CYS A 56 18.19 10.55 12.57
N SER A 57 16.95 10.93 12.29
CA SER A 57 16.57 11.89 11.24
C SER A 57 17.00 11.54 9.81
N ARG A 58 17.41 10.30 9.54
CA ARG A 58 17.72 9.84 8.18
C ARG A 58 16.48 9.32 7.47
N GLU A 59 16.48 9.38 6.14
CA GLU A 59 15.44 8.76 5.33
C GLU A 59 15.36 7.25 5.59
N VAL A 60 14.14 6.75 5.68
CA VAL A 60 13.83 5.32 5.81
C VAL A 60 13.09 4.88 4.57
N ARG A 61 13.68 3.91 3.86
CA ARG A 61 13.08 3.22 2.74
C ARG A 61 12.70 1.80 3.18
N GLY A 62 11.40 1.58 3.41
CA GLY A 62 10.87 0.31 3.90
C GLY A 62 10.40 0.38 5.37
N ALA A 63 10.36 -0.78 6.03
CA ALA A 63 9.70 -0.92 7.34
C ALA A 63 10.54 -0.47 8.54
N GLN A 64 11.85 -0.31 8.39
CA GLN A 64 12.76 0.08 9.47
C GLN A 64 13.96 0.87 8.95
N CYS A 65 14.53 1.72 9.80
CA CYS A 65 15.75 2.45 9.50
C CYS A 65 16.95 1.49 9.38
N THR A 66 17.77 1.65 8.35
CA THR A 66 18.97 0.82 8.13
C THR A 66 20.07 1.06 9.16
N GLU A 67 20.13 2.26 9.73
CA GLU A 67 21.21 2.67 10.63
C GLU A 67 20.94 2.31 12.08
N CYS A 68 19.72 2.54 12.54
CA CYS A 68 19.36 2.37 13.95
C CYS A 68 18.36 1.24 14.20
N SER A 69 17.88 0.57 13.14
CA SER A 69 16.90 -0.53 13.20
C SER A 69 15.56 -0.17 13.87
N TYR A 70 15.28 1.11 14.11
CA TYR A 70 13.98 1.55 14.59
C TYR A 70 12.91 1.41 13.51
N PRO A 71 11.66 1.05 13.87
CA PRO A 71 10.56 1.01 12.93
C PRO A 71 10.36 2.35 12.22
N ALA A 72 9.98 2.29 10.94
CA ALA A 72 9.78 3.46 10.09
C ALA A 72 8.65 4.37 10.58
N LEU A 73 7.62 3.79 11.20
CA LEU A 73 6.49 4.50 11.76
C LEU A 73 6.49 4.42 13.28
N GLN A 74 6.38 5.58 13.93
CA GLN A 74 6.09 5.69 15.36
C GLN A 74 4.62 6.05 15.54
N CYS A 75 3.94 5.37 16.47
CA CYS A 75 2.55 5.68 16.74
C CYS A 75 2.41 7.04 17.41
N SER A 76 1.62 7.93 16.83
CA SER A 76 1.33 9.27 17.35
C SER A 76 0.63 9.30 18.71
N ILE A 77 0.10 8.16 19.18
CA ILE A 77 -0.68 8.05 20.42
C ILE A 77 0.15 7.42 21.54
N CYS A 78 0.78 6.26 21.30
CA CYS A 78 1.58 5.58 22.33
C CYS A 78 3.09 5.82 22.21
N HIS A 79 3.54 6.50 21.16
CA HIS A 79 4.95 6.81 20.88
C HIS A 79 5.87 5.59 20.74
N ILE A 80 5.30 4.40 20.53
CA ILE A 80 6.03 3.15 20.26
C ILE A 80 6.08 2.88 18.76
N GLY A 81 7.19 2.30 18.29
CA GLY A 81 7.36 1.90 16.91
C GLY A 81 6.36 0.82 16.47
N VAL A 82 5.72 1.04 15.33
CA VAL A 82 4.65 0.18 14.81
C VAL A 82 5.25 -0.98 14.02
N ARG A 83 4.99 -2.21 14.44
CA ARG A 83 5.46 -3.44 13.78
C ARG A 83 4.34 -4.26 13.12
N GLY A 84 3.09 -3.86 13.32
CA GLY A 84 1.90 -4.58 12.86
C GLY A 84 0.98 -3.68 12.04
N ALA A 85 -0.34 -3.93 12.14
CA ALA A 85 -1.34 -3.14 11.44
C ALA A 85 -1.21 -1.65 11.75
N ALA A 86 -1.07 -0.86 10.69
CA ALA A 86 -0.78 0.55 10.74
C ALA A 86 -1.71 1.33 9.82
N ASN A 87 -1.98 2.58 10.18
CA ASN A 87 -2.52 3.58 9.28
C ASN A 87 -1.65 4.83 9.34
N MET A 88 -1.55 5.51 8.21
CA MET A 88 -0.79 6.76 8.05
C MET A 88 -1.56 7.66 7.09
N CYS A 89 -1.57 8.95 7.40
CA CYS A 89 -2.15 9.97 6.54
C CYS A 89 -1.17 10.34 5.43
N ILE A 90 -1.62 10.31 4.18
CA ILE A 90 -0.79 10.70 3.04
C ILE A 90 -0.49 12.21 3.00
N ALA A 91 -1.35 13.04 3.60
CA ALA A 91 -1.19 14.50 3.60
C ALA A 91 -0.15 14.98 4.62
N CYS A 92 -0.14 14.41 5.83
CA CYS A 92 0.78 14.84 6.89
C CYS A 92 1.87 13.83 7.26
N GLY A 93 1.81 12.60 6.76
CA GLY A 93 2.76 11.53 7.08
C GLY A 93 2.66 10.99 8.51
N HIS A 94 1.78 11.53 9.35
CA HIS A 94 1.55 11.01 10.70
C HIS A 94 0.69 9.75 10.68
N GLY A 95 0.90 8.87 11.66
CA GLY A 95 0.19 7.62 11.74
C GLY A 95 0.44 6.87 13.03
N GLY A 96 0.07 5.60 13.03
CA GLY A 96 0.27 4.74 14.19
C GLY A 96 -0.40 3.38 14.08
N HIS A 97 -0.47 2.71 15.24
CA HIS A 97 -1.18 1.45 15.36
C HIS A 97 -2.64 1.62 14.94
N LEU A 98 -3.12 0.73 14.08
CA LEU A 98 -4.49 0.77 13.57
C LEU A 98 -5.52 0.88 14.72
N ALA A 99 -5.36 0.07 15.76
CA ALA A 99 -6.27 0.07 16.92
C ALA A 99 -6.30 1.43 17.65
N HIS A 100 -5.15 2.05 17.92
CA HIS A 100 -5.11 3.35 18.59
C HIS A 100 -5.73 4.44 17.73
N LEU A 101 -5.44 4.46 16.43
CA LEU A 101 -6.02 5.45 15.52
C LEU A 101 -7.53 5.26 15.38
N MET A 102 -8.01 4.02 15.26
CA MET A 102 -9.45 3.74 15.22
C MET A 102 -10.16 4.22 16.49
N GLU A 103 -9.55 4.04 17.66
CA GLU A 103 -10.12 4.54 18.91
C GLU A 103 -10.18 6.07 18.93
N TRP A 104 -9.06 6.73 18.59
CA TRP A 104 -8.98 8.19 18.52
C TRP A 104 -10.05 8.78 17.59
N PHE A 105 -10.20 8.22 16.40
CA PHE A 105 -11.13 8.75 15.41
C PHE A 105 -12.61 8.43 15.68
N LYS A 106 -12.96 7.76 16.79
CA LYS A 106 -14.34 7.68 17.26
C LYS A 106 -14.80 8.99 17.89
N GLU A 107 -13.88 9.70 18.55
CA GLU A 107 -14.18 10.91 19.32
C GLU A 107 -13.69 12.19 18.63
N TYR A 108 -12.60 12.10 17.87
CA TYR A 108 -11.95 13.25 17.24
C TYR A 108 -11.90 13.09 15.72
N ASP A 109 -11.98 14.18 14.98
CA ASP A 109 -11.89 14.22 13.52
C ASP A 109 -10.55 14.81 13.02
N VAL A 110 -9.66 15.16 13.94
CA VAL A 110 -8.36 15.79 13.68
C VAL A 110 -7.19 14.88 14.07
N CYS A 111 -6.03 15.11 13.45
CA CYS A 111 -4.81 14.36 13.69
C CYS A 111 -4.36 14.42 15.16
N PRO A 112 -4.02 13.27 15.79
CA PRO A 112 -3.58 13.22 17.20
C PRO A 112 -2.28 13.98 17.49
N THR A 113 -1.46 14.31 16.47
CA THR A 113 -0.25 15.12 16.66
C THR A 113 -0.55 16.62 16.76
N GLY A 114 -1.78 17.05 16.49
CA GLY A 114 -2.17 18.47 16.48
C GLY A 114 -1.78 19.22 15.21
N CYS A 115 -1.39 18.53 14.13
CA CYS A 115 -1.02 19.18 12.86
C CYS A 115 -2.19 19.82 12.09
N GLY A 116 -3.43 19.66 12.57
CA GLY A 116 -4.64 20.24 11.97
C GLY A 116 -5.25 19.46 10.80
N CYS A 117 -4.68 18.32 10.42
CA CYS A 117 -5.23 17.52 9.31
C CYS A 117 -6.45 16.69 9.73
N HIS A 118 -7.46 16.63 8.87
CA HIS A 118 -8.58 15.70 8.97
C HIS A 118 -8.24 14.37 8.28
N CYS A 119 -7.38 13.57 8.94
CA CYS A 119 -6.70 12.43 8.31
C CYS A 119 -7.63 11.36 7.68
N LEU A 120 -8.88 11.23 8.13
CA LEU A 120 -9.84 10.28 7.53
C LEU A 120 -10.41 10.77 6.20
N GLN A 121 -10.47 12.08 5.98
CA GLN A 121 -10.98 12.70 4.75
C GLN A 121 -9.86 12.85 3.72
N GLU A 122 -8.69 13.29 4.19
CA GLU A 122 -7.49 13.51 3.38
C GLU A 122 -6.84 12.20 2.86
N ASN A 123 -7.29 11.03 3.34
CA ASN A 123 -6.85 9.71 2.85
C ASN A 123 -7.76 9.11 1.76
N ILE A 124 -8.76 9.85 1.28
CA ILE A 124 -9.69 9.39 0.26
C ILE A 124 -9.21 9.95 -1.10
N PHE A 125 -8.73 9.07 -1.97
CA PHE A 125 -8.61 9.36 -3.41
C PHE A 125 -9.96 9.17 -4.10
#